data_AF-A0A7X5L752-F1
#
_entry.id   AF-A0A7X5L752-F1
#
_cell.length_a   1.000
_cell.length_b   1.000
_cell.length_c   1.000
_cell.angle_alpha   90.00
_cell.angle_beta   90.00
_cell.angle_gamma   90.00
#
_symmetry.space_group_name_H-M   'P 1'
#
loop_
_entity.id
_entity.type
_entity.pdbx_description
1 polymer ?
#
loop_
_entity_poly.entity_id
_entity_poly.type
_entity_poly.pdbx_seq_one_letter_code
_entity_poly.pdbx_strand_id
1 'polypeptide(L)'
;MNNLKEQKLNNKGFSLVELIIVIAIMAVLIGVLAPQYLKYVEKSRVSADADQIDTLISAVEIYSADIGMVEGEIVIGTNGSITPSDTGDPSIKDALDDADLDCTKITVSSKTFKGGCKIKFSATDGVTVTNETDTNKPIAKALGRASA
;
A
#
# COMPACT_ATOMS: atom_id res chain seq x y z
N MET A 1 74.22 -0.55 14.91
CA MET A 1 72.82 -0.85 15.31
C MET A 1 72.05 0.44 15.12
N ASN A 2 71.13 0.65 14.19
CA ASN A 2 70.24 -0.23 13.44
C ASN A 2 70.02 0.33 12.02
N ASN A 3 69.85 -0.56 11.05
CA ASN A 3 69.39 -0.23 9.71
C ASN A 3 67.85 -0.20 9.71
N LEU A 4 67.25 0.99 9.65
CA LEU A 4 65.81 1.14 9.39
C LEU A 4 65.59 0.98 7.89
N LYS A 5 65.33 -0.25 7.44
CA LYS A 5 64.83 -0.50 6.08
C LYS A 5 63.47 0.17 5.95
N GLU A 6 63.42 1.29 5.22
CA GLU A 6 62.15 1.90 4.79
C GLU A 6 61.42 0.89 3.89
N GLN A 7 60.40 0.24 4.45
CA GLN A 7 59.49 -0.60 3.70
C GLN A 7 58.61 0.32 2.86
N LYS A 8 58.91 0.47 1.56
CA LYS A 8 58.03 1.17 0.62
C LYS A 8 56.74 0.35 0.49
N LEU A 9 55.69 0.80 1.17
CA LEU A 9 54.34 0.29 0.97
C LEU A 9 53.95 0.55 -0.49
N ASN A 10 53.79 -0.52 -1.25
CA ASN A 10 53.43 -0.46 -2.66
C ASN A 10 51.95 -0.06 -2.76
N ASN A 11 51.69 1.24 -2.81
CA ASN A 11 50.37 1.81 -3.08
C ASN A 11 49.99 1.53 -4.54
N LYS A 12 49.61 0.28 -4.84
CA LYS A 12 48.91 -0.08 -6.08
C LYS A 12 47.51 0.53 -6.01
N GLY A 13 47.40 1.79 -6.42
CA GLY A 13 46.10 2.45 -6.60
C GLY A 13 45.29 1.77 -7.71
N PHE A 14 43.97 1.80 -7.58
CA PHE A 14 43.02 1.34 -8.59
C PHE A 14 43.27 2.09 -9.92
N SER A 15 43.27 1.37 -11.04
CA SER A 15 43.35 1.99 -12.36
C SER A 15 42.06 2.75 -12.67
N LEU A 16 42.17 3.91 -13.32
CA LEU A 16 40.99 4.63 -13.83
C LEU A 16 40.15 3.75 -14.75
N VAL A 17 40.79 2.84 -15.50
CA VAL A 17 40.11 1.87 -16.37
C VAL A 17 39.28 0.88 -15.56
N GLU A 18 39.78 0.42 -14.41
CA GLU A 18 39.04 -0.49 -13.54
C GLU A 18 37.81 0.21 -12.94
N LEU A 19 37.93 1.49 -12.58
CA LEU A 19 36.80 2.26 -12.05
C LEU A 19 35.69 2.49 -13.09
N ILE A 20 36.05 2.84 -14.34
CA ILE A 20 35.04 3.08 -15.39
C ILE A 20 34.25 1.82 -15.75
N ILE A 21 34.89 0.64 -15.72
CA ILE A 21 34.22 -0.64 -15.99
C ILE A 21 33.22 -0.95 -14.87
N VAL A 22 33.58 -0.68 -13.61
CA VAL A 22 32.69 -0.91 -12.46
C VAL A 22 31.44 -0.03 -12.55
N ILE A 23 31.58 1.28 -12.81
CA ILE A 23 30.40 2.16 -12.93
C ILE A 23 29.54 1.79 -14.15
N ALA A 24 30.15 1.30 -15.24
CA ALA A 24 29.41 0.86 -16.42
C ALA A 24 28.53 -0.36 -16.12
N ILE A 25 29.05 -1.35 -15.40
CA ILE A 25 28.26 -2.52 -14.98
C ILE A 25 27.17 -2.11 -13.97
N MET A 26 27.49 -1.25 -13.00
CA MET A 26 26.50 -0.74 -12.04
C MET A 26 25.36 0.00 -12.71
N ALA A 27 25.64 0.81 -13.74
CA ALA A 27 24.63 1.52 -14.50
C ALA A 27 23.65 0.56 -15.20
N VAL A 28 24.16 -0.52 -15.81
CA VAL A 28 23.33 -1.55 -16.46
C VAL A 28 22.46 -2.27 -15.43
N LEU A 29 23.03 -2.68 -14.29
CA LEU A 29 22.29 -3.38 -13.23
C LEU A 29 21.16 -2.51 -12.66
N ILE A 30 21.44 -1.24 -12.37
CA ILE A 30 20.42 -0.30 -11.89
C ILE A 30 19.30 -0.11 -12.93
N GLY A 31 19.65 -0.01 -14.21
CA GLY A 31 18.68 0.14 -15.29
C GLY A 31 17.65 -1.01 -15.35
N VAL A 32 18.10 -2.25 -15.15
CA VAL A 32 17.22 -3.44 -15.13
C VAL A 32 16.42 -3.52 -13.82
N LEU A 33 17.05 -3.21 -12.69
CA LEU A 33 16.44 -3.36 -11.37
C LEU A 33 15.42 -2.26 -11.04
N ALA A 34 15.57 -1.05 -11.57
CA ALA A 34 14.68 0.08 -11.29
C ALA A 34 13.18 -0.22 -11.50
N PRO A 35 12.73 -0.72 -12.67
CA PRO A 35 11.30 -1.01 -12.88
C PRO A 35 10.79 -2.14 -11.99
N GLN A 36 11.63 -3.14 -11.69
CA GLN A 36 11.28 -4.23 -10.79
C GLN A 36 11.10 -3.72 -9.36
N TYR A 37 12.05 -2.93 -8.86
CA TYR A 37 12.01 -2.33 -7.53
C TYR A 37 10.75 -1.48 -7.33
N LEU A 38 10.40 -0.62 -8.30
CA LEU A 38 9.18 0.19 -8.25
C LEU A 38 7.91 -0.66 -8.13
N LYS A 39 7.83 -1.80 -8.83
CA LYS A 39 6.70 -2.74 -8.72
C LYS A 39 6.63 -3.39 -7.33
N TYR A 40 7.77 -3.76 -6.74
CA TYR A 40 7.80 -4.33 -5.39
C TYR A 40 7.37 -3.33 -4.33
N VAL A 41 7.82 -2.07 -4.44
CA VAL A 41 7.39 -0.99 -3.53
C VAL A 41 5.89 -0.76 -3.64
N GLU A 42 5.34 -0.74 -4.85
CA GLU A 42 3.90 -0.62 -5.06
C GLU A 42 3.15 -1.81 -4.46
N LYS A 43 3.61 -3.05 -4.68
CA LYS A 43 3.00 -4.25 -4.11
C LYS A 43 3.00 -4.21 -2.57
N SER A 44 4.09 -3.74 -1.96
CA SER A 44 4.17 -3.57 -0.50
C SER A 44 3.15 -2.55 0.02
N ARG A 45 2.97 -1.44 -0.70
CA ARG A 45 1.94 -0.42 -0.36
C ARG A 45 0.54 -0.98 -0.49
N VAL A 46 0.26 -1.74 -1.57
CA VAL A 46 -1.03 -2.41 -1.76
C VAL A 46 -1.34 -3.37 -0.61
N SER A 47 -0.36 -4.15 -0.16
CA SER A 47 -0.57 -5.05 0.99
C SER A 47 -0.88 -4.28 2.27
N ALA A 48 -0.09 -3.25 2.59
CA ALA A 48 -0.30 -2.46 3.80
C ALA A 48 -1.65 -1.72 3.79
N ASP A 49 -2.00 -1.11 2.64
CA ASP A 49 -3.29 -0.45 2.47
C ASP A 49 -4.45 -1.48 2.57
N ALA A 50 -4.28 -2.69 2.03
CA ALA A 50 -5.27 -3.76 2.13
C ALA A 50 -5.52 -4.18 3.58
N ASP A 51 -4.46 -4.35 4.38
CA ASP A 51 -4.58 -4.70 5.80
C ASP A 51 -5.30 -3.59 6.60
N GLN A 52 -4.99 -2.32 6.30
CA GLN A 52 -5.69 -1.17 6.90
C GLN A 52 -7.17 -1.17 6.56
N ILE A 53 -7.51 -1.40 5.29
CA ILE A 53 -8.89 -1.44 4.83
C ILE A 53 -9.64 -2.62 5.44
N ASP A 54 -9.02 -3.80 5.51
CA ASP A 54 -9.66 -4.99 6.08
C ASP A 54 -9.92 -4.81 7.58
N THR A 55 -9.08 -4.05 8.28
CA THR A 55 -9.36 -3.61 9.67
C THR A 55 -10.62 -2.75 9.75
N LEU A 56 -10.81 -1.80 8.82
CA LEU A 56 -12.02 -0.97 8.76
C LEU A 56 -13.26 -1.81 8.44
N ILE A 57 -13.15 -2.73 7.48
CA ILE A 57 -14.24 -3.65 7.14
C ILE A 57 -14.62 -4.50 8.34
N SER A 58 -13.63 -5.07 9.03
CA SER A 58 -13.85 -5.90 10.20
C SER A 58 -14.55 -5.14 11.33
N ALA A 59 -14.18 -3.88 11.56
CA ALA A 59 -14.85 -3.03 12.54
C ALA A 59 -16.35 -2.86 12.22
N VAL A 60 -16.67 -2.58 10.95
CA VAL A 60 -18.07 -2.44 10.50
C VAL A 60 -18.81 -3.79 10.57
N GLU A 61 -18.17 -4.90 10.22
CA GLU A 61 -18.78 -6.25 10.30
C GLU A 61 -19.08 -6.64 11.76
N ILE A 62 -18.16 -6.38 12.69
CA ILE A 62 -18.34 -6.65 14.13
C ILE A 62 -19.48 -5.80 14.69
N TYR A 63 -19.46 -4.49 14.42
CA TYR A 63 -20.50 -3.59 14.88
C TYR A 63 -21.88 -3.95 14.29
N SER A 64 -21.91 -4.37 13.03
CA SER A 64 -23.14 -4.85 12.37
C SER A 64 -23.70 -6.12 13.02
N ALA A 65 -22.84 -6.98 13.56
CA ALA A 65 -23.24 -8.19 14.26
C ALA A 65 -23.86 -7.88 15.63
N ASP A 66 -23.41 -6.82 16.30
CA ASP A 66 -23.85 -6.46 17.65
C ASP A 66 -25.09 -5.56 17.66
N ILE A 67 -25.14 -4.52 16.81
CA ILE A 67 -26.15 -3.46 16.88
C ILE A 67 -27.21 -3.58 15.77
N GLY A 68 -26.91 -4.33 14.70
CA GLY A 68 -27.78 -4.50 13.54
C GLY A 68 -27.08 -4.10 12.25
N MET A 69 -27.62 -4.55 11.11
CA MET A 69 -26.97 -4.38 9.80
C MET A 69 -26.71 -2.91 9.47
N VAL A 70 -25.43 -2.56 9.30
CA VAL A 70 -24.99 -1.25 8.79
C VAL A 70 -25.03 -1.27 7.26
N GLU A 71 -25.67 -0.27 6.66
CA GLU A 71 -25.69 -0.09 5.20
C GLU A 71 -25.04 1.25 4.79
N GLY A 72 -24.16 1.17 3.81
CA GLY A 72 -23.41 2.33 3.33
C GLY A 72 -22.16 1.94 2.58
N GLU A 73 -21.31 2.93 2.33
CA GLU A 73 -20.06 2.74 1.60
C GLU A 73 -18.89 3.40 2.33
N ILE A 74 -17.75 2.73 2.39
CA ILE A 74 -16.47 3.40 2.64
C ILE A 74 -15.90 3.81 1.28
N VAL A 75 -15.75 5.11 1.07
CA VAL A 75 -15.21 5.69 -0.16
C VAL A 75 -13.73 6.01 0.03
N ILE A 76 -12.89 5.48 -0.84
CA ILE A 76 -11.47 5.79 -0.94
C ILE A 76 -11.30 6.72 -2.13
N GLY A 77 -11.03 8.00 -1.83
CA GLY A 77 -10.85 9.04 -2.83
C GLY A 77 -9.54 8.88 -3.62
N THR A 78 -9.44 9.58 -4.75
CA THR A 78 -8.25 9.55 -5.61
C THR A 78 -7.01 10.19 -4.99
N ASN A 79 -7.21 11.06 -4.00
CA ASN A 79 -6.18 11.60 -3.11
C ASN A 79 -5.68 10.57 -2.07
N GLY A 80 -6.42 9.48 -1.86
CA GLY A 80 -6.18 8.43 -0.88
C GLY A 80 -6.91 8.64 0.45
N SER A 81 -7.78 9.64 0.58
CA SER A 81 -8.58 9.84 1.78
C SER A 81 -9.65 8.76 1.89
N ILE A 82 -9.91 8.31 3.12
CA ILE A 82 -10.98 7.36 3.43
C ILE A 82 -12.13 8.15 4.05
N THR A 83 -13.32 8.04 3.48
CA THR A 83 -14.52 8.73 3.95
C THR A 83 -15.69 7.75 4.02
N PRO A 84 -16.32 7.54 5.18
CA PRO A 84 -17.57 6.82 5.25
C PRO A 84 -18.69 7.61 4.57
N SER A 85 -19.62 6.89 3.95
CA SER A 85 -20.80 7.38 3.26
C SER A 85 -21.99 6.53 3.73
N ASP A 86 -22.63 6.98 4.80
CA ASP A 86 -23.71 6.27 5.47
C ASP A 86 -25.03 6.39 4.70
N THR A 87 -25.85 5.33 4.71
CA THR A 87 -27.21 5.34 4.11
C THR A 87 -28.32 5.33 5.17
N GLY A 88 -27.96 5.26 6.46
CA GLY A 88 -28.88 5.30 7.60
C GLY A 88 -28.20 4.92 8.91
N ASP A 89 -29.02 4.69 9.95
CA ASP A 89 -28.59 4.18 11.25
C ASP A 89 -28.95 2.70 11.40
N PRO A 90 -28.09 1.85 12.00
CA PRO A 90 -26.73 2.15 12.50
C PRO A 90 -25.74 2.50 11.37
N SER A 91 -24.82 3.44 11.64
CA SER A 91 -23.92 4.02 10.63
C SER A 91 -22.51 3.41 10.64
N ILE A 92 -21.79 3.52 9.51
CA ILE A 92 -20.38 3.14 9.39
C ILE A 92 -19.53 4.02 10.28
N LYS A 93 -19.85 5.31 10.38
CA LYS A 93 -19.11 6.22 11.25
C LYS A 93 -19.18 5.77 12.72
N ASP A 94 -20.35 5.36 13.21
CA ASP A 94 -20.49 4.88 14.58
C ASP A 94 -19.69 3.58 14.81
N ALA A 95 -19.69 2.68 13.83
CA ALA A 95 -18.88 1.45 13.88
C ALA A 95 -17.37 1.74 13.96
N LEU A 96 -16.91 2.75 13.21
CA LEU A 96 -15.51 3.16 13.24
C LEU A 96 -15.15 3.86 14.55
N ASP A 97 -16.04 4.71 15.08
CA ASP A 97 -15.83 5.38 16.37
C ASP A 97 -15.84 4.38 17.54
N ASP A 98 -16.70 3.36 17.52
CA ASP A 98 -16.73 2.29 18.54
C ASP A 98 -15.42 1.47 18.54
N ALA A 99 -14.83 1.26 17.36
CA ALA A 99 -13.53 0.62 17.20
C ALA A 99 -12.33 1.55 17.45
N ASP A 100 -12.56 2.82 17.83
CA ASP A 100 -11.53 3.88 17.98
C ASP A 100 -10.69 4.09 16.69
N LEU A 101 -11.32 3.93 15.52
CA LEU A 101 -10.71 4.06 14.20
C LEU A 101 -11.06 5.40 13.55
N ASP A 102 -10.12 6.34 13.62
CA ASP A 102 -10.25 7.64 12.96
C ASP A 102 -9.89 7.55 11.47
N CYS A 103 -10.91 7.39 10.62
CA CYS A 103 -10.77 7.35 9.16
C CYS A 103 -10.08 8.59 8.56
N THR A 104 -10.08 9.74 9.24
CA THR A 104 -9.41 10.96 8.75
C THR A 104 -7.88 10.89 8.90
N LYS A 105 -7.38 10.05 9.81
CA LYS A 105 -5.95 9.81 10.02
C LYS A 105 -5.41 8.68 9.16
N ILE A 106 -6.30 7.86 8.59
CA ILE A 106 -5.92 6.72 7.74
C ILE A 106 -5.98 7.17 6.28
N THR A 107 -4.90 6.95 5.54
CA THR A 107 -4.79 7.33 4.13
C THR A 107 -4.07 6.23 3.38
N VAL A 108 -4.60 5.85 2.22
CA VAL A 108 -3.96 4.85 1.36
C VAL A 108 -2.79 5.46 0.59
N SER A 109 -1.72 4.69 0.42
CA SER A 109 -0.46 5.16 -0.15
C SER A 109 -0.13 4.59 -1.53
N SER A 110 -0.80 3.50 -1.91
CA SER A 110 -0.63 2.82 -3.20
C SER A 110 -1.36 3.54 -4.33
N LYS A 111 -0.82 3.41 -5.53
CA LYS A 111 -1.47 3.88 -6.77
C LYS A 111 -2.66 3.02 -7.16
N THR A 112 -2.77 1.83 -6.56
CA THR A 112 -3.90 0.92 -6.80
C THR A 112 -5.14 1.40 -6.06
N PHE A 113 -5.05 1.66 -4.75
CA PHE A 113 -6.18 2.13 -3.95
C PHE A 113 -6.51 3.61 -4.19
N LYS A 114 -5.54 4.45 -4.57
CA LYS A 114 -5.79 5.82 -5.05
C LYS A 114 -6.52 5.91 -6.41
N GLY A 115 -6.89 4.78 -7.00
CA GLY A 115 -7.72 4.73 -8.21
C GLY A 115 -9.21 4.97 -7.97
N GLY A 116 -9.63 5.37 -6.77
CA GLY A 116 -11.05 5.45 -6.44
C GLY A 116 -11.61 4.05 -6.18
N CYS A 117 -11.92 3.75 -4.93
CA CYS A 117 -12.46 2.46 -4.52
C CYS A 117 -13.63 2.70 -3.59
N LYS A 118 -14.67 1.88 -3.70
CA LYS A 118 -15.79 1.88 -2.77
C LYS A 118 -15.97 0.50 -2.19
N ILE A 119 -16.13 0.44 -0.89
CA ILE A 119 -16.44 -0.77 -0.16
C ILE A 119 -17.86 -0.61 0.33
N LYS A 120 -18.77 -1.34 -0.29
CA LYS A 120 -20.20 -1.28 0.01
C LYS A 120 -20.55 -2.35 1.00
N PHE A 121 -21.28 -1.97 2.03
CA PHE A 121 -21.92 -2.83 3.02
C PHE A 121 -23.41 -2.84 2.71
N SER A 122 -23.96 -4.01 2.39
CA SER A 122 -25.38 -4.19 2.13
C SER A 122 -25.92 -5.43 2.80
N ALA A 123 -27.16 -5.36 3.26
CA ALA A 123 -27.88 -6.51 3.81
C ALA A 123 -28.16 -7.60 2.75
N THR A 124 -28.21 -7.24 1.47
CA THR A 124 -28.54 -8.18 0.38
C THR A 124 -27.29 -8.84 -0.21
N ASP A 125 -26.26 -8.04 -0.49
CA ASP A 125 -25.07 -8.47 -1.22
C ASP A 125 -23.84 -8.69 -0.33
N GLY A 126 -23.93 -8.38 0.97
CA GLY A 126 -22.81 -8.42 1.90
C GLY A 126 -21.80 -7.30 1.64
N VAL A 127 -20.51 -7.58 1.92
CA VAL A 127 -19.41 -6.64 1.66
C VAL A 127 -18.91 -6.83 0.23
N THR A 128 -19.06 -5.79 -0.59
CA THR A 128 -18.63 -5.79 -1.99
C THR A 128 -17.69 -4.62 -2.29
N VAL A 129 -16.78 -4.81 -3.24
CA VAL A 129 -15.78 -3.79 -3.61
C VAL A 129 -15.99 -3.36 -5.05
N THR A 130 -16.12 -2.06 -5.30
CA THR A 130 -16.20 -1.48 -6.64
C THR A 130 -15.06 -0.50 -6.91
N ASN A 131 -14.60 -0.46 -8.16
CA ASN A 131 -13.57 0.47 -8.62
C ASN A 131 -14.23 1.64 -9.34
N GLU A 132 -13.89 2.88 -8.99
CA GLU A 132 -14.49 4.05 -9.62
C GLU A 132 -13.82 4.46 -10.94
N THR A 133 -12.51 4.24 -11.13
CA THR A 133 -11.80 4.81 -12.30
C THR A 133 -10.98 3.84 -13.17
N ASP A 134 -10.81 2.56 -12.80
CA ASP A 134 -9.98 1.65 -13.60
C ASP A 134 -10.37 0.16 -13.42
N THR A 135 -11.08 -0.41 -14.41
CA THR A 135 -11.47 -1.83 -14.44
C THR A 135 -10.28 -2.78 -14.56
N ASN A 136 -9.09 -2.29 -14.92
CA ASN A 136 -7.87 -3.10 -15.06
C ASN A 136 -7.06 -3.29 -13.77
N LYS A 137 -7.51 -2.72 -12.63
CA LYS A 137 -6.90 -2.95 -11.32
C LYS A 137 -7.92 -3.62 -10.40
N PRO A 138 -7.97 -4.96 -10.28
CA PRO A 138 -8.97 -5.60 -9.44
C PRO A 138 -8.63 -5.38 -7.95
N ILE A 139 -9.09 -4.28 -7.37
CA ILE A 139 -8.91 -3.93 -5.96
C ILE A 139 -9.59 -4.98 -5.07
N ALA A 140 -10.74 -5.51 -5.52
CA ALA A 140 -11.41 -6.67 -4.93
C ALA A 140 -10.45 -7.88 -4.75
N LYS A 141 -9.58 -8.14 -5.74
CA LYS A 141 -8.57 -9.21 -5.64
C LYS A 141 -7.46 -8.90 -4.64
N ALA A 142 -7.07 -7.62 -4.50
CA ALA A 142 -6.08 -7.21 -3.51
C ALA A 142 -6.62 -7.36 -2.08
N LEU A 143 -7.92 -7.13 -1.89
CA LEU A 143 -8.63 -7.31 -0.62
C LEU A 143 -9.13 -8.75 -0.39
N GLY A 144 -9.04 -9.63 -1.40
CA GLY A 144 -9.62 -10.97 -1.32
C GLY A 144 -11.15 -11.01 -1.20
N ARG A 145 -11.83 -9.92 -1.58
CA ARG A 145 -13.29 -9.75 -1.45
C ARG A 145 -13.98 -9.87 -2.81
N ALA A 146 -15.31 -10.05 -2.78
CA ALA A 146 -16.13 -10.08 -3.99
C ALA A 146 -16.18 -8.70 -4.66
N SER A 147 -16.09 -8.68 -5.98
CA SER A 147 -16.41 -7.48 -6.76
C SER A 147 -17.92 -7.37 -6.93
N ALA A 148 -18.48 -6.18 -6.70
CA ALA A 148 -19.87 -5.87 -7.05
C ALA A 148 -20.02 -5.65 -8.57
#